data_AF-A0A5K1DYT7-F1
#
_entry.id   AF-A0A5K1DYT7-F1
#
_cell.length_a   1.000
_cell.length_b   1.000
_cell.length_c   1.000
_cell.angle_alpha   90.00
_cell.angle_beta   90.00
_cell.angle_gamma   90.00
#
_symmetry.space_group_name_H-M   'P 1'
#
loop_
_entity.id
_entity.type
_entity.pdbx_description
1 polymer ?
#
loop_
_entity_poly.entity_id
_entity_poly.type
_entity_poly.pdbx_seq_one_letter_code
_entity_poly.pdbx_strand_id
1 'polypeptide(L)'
;ISNYASAWFILLFISIAATGILELRWSGVGIEDWWRNEQFWVIGGTSAHLFAVFQGLLKVLAGIDTNFTVTSKASDDDGDFAELYVFKWTSLLIPPTTVLVINLVGVVAGVSYAINSGYQSWGPLFGKLFFALWVIVHLYPFLKGLLGRQNRTPTIVIVWSILLASIFSLLWVRIDPFTKTTPANGQCGIDC
;
A
#
# COMPACT_ATOMS: atom_id res chain seq x y z
N ILE A 1 6.62 23.60 -8.07
CA ILE A 1 5.39 23.20 -8.79
C ILE A 1 4.79 24.47 -9.39
N SER A 2 4.52 24.49 -10.70
CA SER A 2 3.88 25.65 -11.35
C SER A 2 2.46 25.84 -10.79
N ASN A 3 2.01 27.09 -10.62
CA ASN A 3 0.65 27.42 -10.14
C ASN A 3 -0.44 26.69 -10.94
N TYR A 4 -0.20 26.46 -12.23
CA TYR A 4 -1.11 25.70 -13.10
C TYR A 4 -1.18 24.21 -12.75
N ALA A 5 -0.05 23.58 -12.43
CA ALA A 5 -0.02 22.16 -12.07
C ALA A 5 -0.74 21.91 -10.74
N SER A 6 -0.58 22.81 -9.76
CA SER A 6 -1.35 22.76 -8.51
C SER A 6 -2.84 22.92 -8.74
N ALA A 7 -3.25 23.84 -9.63
CA ALA A 7 -4.67 24.05 -9.96
C ALA A 7 -5.29 22.81 -10.61
N TRP A 8 -4.61 22.20 -11.58
CA TRP A 8 -5.06 20.94 -12.20
C TRP A 8 -5.19 19.80 -11.20
N PHE A 9 -4.22 19.68 -10.30
CA PHE A 9 -4.26 18.68 -9.23
C PHE A 9 -5.49 18.86 -8.34
N ILE A 10 -5.76 20.08 -7.89
CA ILE A 10 -6.94 20.39 -7.05
C ILE A 10 -8.25 20.10 -7.80
N LEU A 11 -8.35 20.55 -9.05
CA LEU A 11 -9.55 20.33 -9.87
C LEU A 11 -9.84 18.84 -10.09
N LEU A 12 -8.81 18.03 -10.30
CA LEU A 12 -8.95 16.58 -10.44
C LEU A 12 -9.52 15.96 -9.17
N PHE A 13 -8.99 16.29 -7.99
CA PHE A 13 -9.52 15.76 -6.73
C PHE A 13 -10.96 16.20 -6.45
N ILE A 14 -11.30 17.45 -6.75
CA ILE A 14 -12.67 17.94 -6.63
C ILE A 14 -13.59 17.18 -7.59
N SER A 15 -13.16 16.94 -8.83
CA SER A 15 -13.93 16.18 -9.81
C SER A 15 -14.20 14.76 -9.33
N ILE A 16 -13.18 14.05 -8.85
CA ILE A 16 -13.33 12.67 -8.34
C ILE A 16 -14.31 12.66 -7.15
N ALA A 17 -14.15 13.57 -6.20
CA ALA A 17 -15.03 13.67 -5.03
C ALA A 17 -16.48 13.98 -5.44
N ALA A 18 -16.69 14.93 -6.35
CA ALA A 18 -18.02 15.28 -6.86
C ALA A 18 -18.68 14.09 -7.58
N THR A 19 -17.94 13.37 -8.43
CA THR A 19 -18.43 12.18 -9.11
C THR A 19 -18.80 11.07 -8.13
N GLY A 20 -17.96 10.80 -7.12
CA GLY A 20 -18.27 9.80 -6.09
C GLY A 20 -19.52 10.15 -5.29
N ILE A 21 -19.72 11.42 -4.92
CA ILE A 21 -20.94 11.87 -4.24
C ILE A 21 -22.16 11.70 -5.14
N LEU A 22 -22.06 12.05 -6.42
CA LEU A 22 -23.17 11.92 -7.38
C LEU A 22 -23.55 10.44 -7.60
N GLU A 23 -22.55 9.56 -7.71
CA GLU A 23 -22.74 8.11 -7.81
C GLU A 23 -23.45 7.54 -6.59
N LEU A 24 -23.03 7.92 -5.37
CA LEU A 24 -23.69 7.50 -4.14
C LEU A 24 -25.16 7.96 -4.07
N ARG A 25 -25.42 9.21 -4.49
CA ARG A 25 -26.79 9.78 -4.49
C ARG A 25 -27.71 9.10 -5.50
N TRP A 26 -27.20 8.76 -6.68
CA TRP A 26 -28.00 8.11 -7.72
C TRP A 26 -28.20 6.62 -7.44
N SER A 27 -27.15 5.91 -7.04
CA SER A 27 -27.17 4.46 -6.84
C SER A 27 -27.98 4.03 -5.62
N GLY A 28 -28.15 4.91 -4.63
CA GLY A 28 -28.79 4.58 -3.35
C GLY A 28 -27.98 3.58 -2.51
N VAL A 29 -26.72 3.33 -2.87
CA VAL A 29 -25.82 2.42 -2.17
C VAL A 29 -25.25 3.12 -0.94
N GLY A 30 -25.10 2.39 0.16
CA GLY A 30 -24.48 2.91 1.38
C GLY A 30 -23.00 3.26 1.16
N ILE A 31 -22.50 4.29 1.85
CA ILE A 31 -21.09 4.71 1.76
C ILE A 31 -20.10 3.58 2.11
N GLU A 32 -20.48 2.72 3.06
CA GLU A 32 -19.66 1.57 3.48
C GLU A 32 -19.51 0.53 2.38
N ASP A 33 -20.59 0.27 1.63
CA ASP A 33 -20.59 -0.68 0.52
C ASP A 33 -19.81 -0.13 -0.67
N TRP A 34 -19.98 1.16 -0.99
CA TRP A 34 -19.19 1.85 -2.01
C TRP A 34 -17.69 1.81 -1.67
N TRP A 35 -17.33 2.16 -0.44
CA TRP A 35 -15.95 2.12 0.01
C TRP A 35 -15.36 0.70 -0.04
N ARG A 36 -16.13 -0.30 0.39
CA ARG A 36 -15.70 -1.71 0.32
C ARG A 36 -15.51 -2.15 -1.14
N ASN A 37 -16.35 -1.69 -2.06
CA ASN A 37 -16.19 -1.94 -3.49
C ASN A 37 -14.87 -1.36 -4.03
N GLU A 38 -14.55 -0.11 -3.68
CA GLU A 38 -13.27 0.53 -4.04
C GLU A 38 -12.06 -0.26 -3.50
N GLN A 39 -12.13 -0.71 -2.23
CA GLN A 39 -11.09 -1.55 -1.65
C GLN A 39 -10.90 -2.86 -2.42
N PHE A 40 -11.99 -3.55 -2.76
CA PHE A 40 -11.93 -4.77 -3.55
C PHE A 40 -11.42 -4.54 -4.97
N TRP A 41 -11.76 -3.41 -5.58
CA TRP A 41 -11.25 -3.03 -6.89
C TRP A 41 -9.72 -2.86 -6.87
N VAL A 42 -9.18 -2.17 -5.87
CA VAL A 42 -7.72 -2.01 -5.70
C VAL A 42 -7.02 -3.36 -5.42
N ILE A 43 -7.60 -4.20 -4.56
CA ILE A 43 -7.04 -5.52 -4.24
C ILE A 43 -7.06 -6.43 -5.48
N GLY A 44 -8.18 -6.47 -6.22
CA GLY A 44 -8.31 -7.24 -7.46
C GLY A 44 -7.36 -6.73 -8.54
N GLY A 45 -7.23 -5.41 -8.68
CA GLY A 45 -6.30 -4.74 -9.59
C GLY A 45 -4.84 -5.10 -9.33
N THR A 46 -4.43 -5.07 -8.07
CA THR A 46 -3.05 -5.41 -7.67
C THR A 46 -2.74 -6.90 -7.71
N SER A 47 -3.74 -7.78 -7.80
CA SER A 47 -3.56 -9.24 -7.74
C SER A 47 -4.08 -9.95 -9.01
N ALA A 48 -5.35 -10.30 -9.04
CA ALA A 48 -6.00 -11.10 -10.07
C ALA A 48 -5.85 -10.49 -11.47
N HIS A 49 -6.10 -9.18 -11.60
CA HIS A 49 -6.04 -8.52 -12.91
C HIS A 49 -4.61 -8.51 -13.46
N LEU A 50 -3.62 -8.21 -12.61
CA LEU A 50 -2.21 -8.23 -12.99
C LEU A 50 -1.78 -9.63 -13.46
N PHE A 51 -2.18 -10.67 -12.73
CA PHE A 51 -1.88 -12.05 -13.12
C PHE A 51 -2.56 -12.45 -14.44
N ALA A 52 -3.82 -12.07 -14.65
CA ALA A 52 -4.56 -12.32 -15.89
C ALA A 52 -3.90 -11.64 -17.10
N VAL A 53 -3.39 -10.41 -16.93
CA VAL A 53 -2.64 -9.71 -18.00
C VAL A 53 -1.36 -10.46 -18.34
N PHE A 54 -0.58 -10.90 -17.36
CA PHE A 54 0.65 -11.67 -17.61
C PHE A 54 0.36 -13.00 -18.32
N GLN A 55 -0.69 -13.71 -17.92
CA GLN A 55 -1.09 -14.94 -18.60
C GLN A 55 -1.57 -14.68 -20.04
N GLY A 56 -2.35 -13.63 -20.27
CA GLY A 56 -2.77 -13.22 -21.60
C GLY A 56 -1.58 -12.92 -22.52
N LEU A 57 -0.58 -12.20 -22.00
CA LEU A 57 0.66 -11.91 -22.73
C LEU A 57 1.46 -13.18 -23.04
N LEU A 58 1.64 -14.08 -22.07
CA LEU A 58 2.34 -15.35 -22.28
C LEU A 58 1.62 -16.23 -23.31
N LYS A 59 0.29 -16.24 -23.31
CA LYS A 59 -0.49 -16.98 -24.31
C LYS A 59 -0.30 -16.39 -25.71
N VAL A 60 -0.37 -15.07 -25.86
CA VAL A 60 -0.24 -14.41 -27.16
C VAL A 60 1.20 -14.47 -27.70
N LEU A 61 2.21 -14.29 -26.84
CA LEU A 61 3.62 -14.18 -27.25
C LEU A 61 4.35 -15.52 -27.28
N ALA A 62 4.04 -16.44 -26.37
CA ALA A 62 4.77 -17.70 -26.21
C ALA A 62 3.95 -18.94 -26.60
N GLY A 63 2.66 -18.80 -26.93
CA GLY A 63 1.79 -19.92 -27.33
C GLY A 63 1.55 -20.96 -26.23
N ILE A 64 1.85 -20.61 -24.96
CA ILE A 64 1.67 -21.50 -23.81
C ILE A 64 0.19 -21.46 -23.40
N ASP A 65 -0.50 -22.59 -23.46
CA ASP A 65 -1.85 -22.74 -22.89
C ASP A 65 -1.79 -22.72 -21.36
N THR A 66 -1.88 -21.52 -20.79
CA THR A 66 -2.02 -21.36 -19.34
C THR A 66 -3.45 -21.70 -18.94
N ASN A 67 -3.70 -22.96 -18.58
CA ASN A 67 -5.01 -23.35 -18.07
C ASN A 67 -5.19 -22.83 -16.64
N PHE A 68 -6.25 -22.05 -16.44
CA PHE A 68 -6.61 -21.45 -15.17
C PHE A 68 -7.33 -22.53 -14.35
N THR A 69 -6.62 -23.27 -13.50
CA THR A 69 -7.31 -24.03 -12.45
C THR A 69 -7.84 -23.02 -11.44
N VAL A 70 -9.06 -22.56 -11.68
CA VAL A 70 -9.85 -21.80 -10.71
C VAL A 70 -10.06 -22.74 -9.52
N THR A 71 -9.27 -22.59 -8.46
CA THR A 71 -9.60 -23.24 -7.20
C THR A 71 -10.87 -22.57 -6.71
N SER A 72 -12.02 -23.26 -6.84
CA SER A 72 -13.23 -22.83 -6.18
C SER A 72 -12.92 -22.65 -4.70
N LYS A 73 -13.42 -21.57 -4.09
CA LYS A 73 -13.65 -21.55 -2.66
C LYS A 73 -14.72 -22.61 -2.40
N ALA A 74 -14.31 -23.87 -2.24
CA ALA A 74 -15.18 -24.89 -1.67
C ALA A 74 -15.50 -24.43 -0.24
N SER A 75 -16.76 -24.06 -0.07
CA SER A 75 -17.46 -23.94 1.20
C SER A 75 -17.57 -25.34 1.79
N ASP A 76 -16.67 -25.67 2.71
CA ASP A 76 -16.90 -26.77 3.63
C ASP A 76 -17.59 -26.16 4.86
N ASP A 77 -18.91 -26.32 4.88
CA ASP A 77 -19.80 -26.39 6.04
C ASP A 77 -19.16 -26.00 7.39
N ASP A 78 -19.32 -24.74 7.81
CA ASP A 78 -19.99 -24.41 9.08
C ASP A 78 -20.12 -22.89 9.26
N GLY A 79 -21.31 -22.48 9.70
CA GLY A 79 -21.72 -21.08 9.77
C GLY A 79 -20.93 -20.26 10.78
N ASP A 80 -20.30 -19.20 10.30
CA ASP A 80 -20.46 -17.83 10.80
C ASP A 80 -19.75 -16.88 9.82
N PHE A 81 -20.07 -15.59 9.86
CA PHE A 81 -19.55 -14.55 8.95
C PHE A 81 -18.00 -14.31 9.02
N ALA A 82 -17.24 -15.24 9.61
CA ALA A 82 -15.78 -15.29 9.68
C ALA A 82 -15.11 -15.84 8.41
N GLU A 83 -15.86 -16.49 7.51
CA GLU A 83 -15.31 -17.14 6.31
C GLU A 83 -14.82 -16.19 5.20
N LEU A 84 -15.25 -14.92 5.18
CA LEU A 84 -14.78 -13.95 4.19
C LEU A 84 -13.28 -13.61 4.34
N TYR A 85 -12.66 -13.97 5.48
CA TYR A 85 -11.29 -13.59 5.85
C TYR A 85 -10.29 -14.77 5.89
N VAL A 86 -10.67 -15.98 5.47
CA VAL A 86 -9.75 -17.12 5.42
C VAL A 86 -8.93 -17.08 4.12
N PHE A 87 -7.79 -16.40 4.15
CA PHE A 87 -6.85 -16.37 3.04
C PHE A 87 -6.14 -17.72 2.89
N LYS A 88 -6.32 -18.44 1.77
CA LYS A 88 -5.38 -19.50 1.36
C LYS A 88 -4.14 -18.83 0.77
N TRP A 89 -2.93 -19.20 1.21
CA TRP A 89 -1.69 -18.64 0.67
C TRP A 89 -1.57 -19.02 -0.81
N THR A 90 -1.56 -18.01 -1.69
CA THR A 90 -1.45 -18.18 -3.14
C THR A 90 -0.48 -17.15 -3.71
N SER A 91 0.07 -17.41 -4.90
CA SER A 91 0.95 -16.46 -5.59
C SER A 91 0.26 -15.12 -5.89
N LEU A 92 -1.09 -15.09 -5.90
CA LEU A 92 -1.89 -13.88 -6.08
C LEU A 92 -1.72 -12.87 -4.93
N LEU A 93 -1.26 -13.32 -3.75
CA LEU A 93 -1.09 -12.46 -2.57
C LEU A 93 0.23 -11.72 -2.55
N ILE A 94 1.20 -12.18 -3.35
CA ILE A 94 2.57 -11.66 -3.34
C ILE A 94 2.58 -10.18 -3.75
N PRO A 95 1.91 -9.74 -4.83
CA PRO A 95 1.97 -8.33 -5.20
C PRO A 95 1.28 -7.40 -4.18
N PRO A 96 0.03 -7.65 -3.70
CA PRO A 96 -0.59 -6.78 -2.68
C PRO A 96 0.18 -6.74 -1.36
N THR A 97 0.73 -7.88 -0.89
CA THR A 97 1.57 -7.90 0.33
C THR A 97 2.84 -7.08 0.14
N THR A 98 3.50 -7.19 -1.01
CA THR A 98 4.71 -6.44 -1.32
C THR A 98 4.44 -4.94 -1.36
N VAL A 99 3.39 -4.51 -2.04
CA VAL A 99 2.97 -3.10 -2.09
C VAL A 99 2.69 -2.58 -0.68
N LEU A 100 1.99 -3.34 0.15
CA LEU A 100 1.69 -2.97 1.53
C LEU A 100 2.95 -2.80 2.37
N VAL A 101 3.86 -3.78 2.34
CA VAL A 101 5.12 -3.77 3.12
C VAL A 101 5.99 -2.58 2.70
N ILE A 102 6.16 -2.35 1.39
CA ILE A 102 6.98 -1.24 0.89
C ILE A 102 6.39 0.11 1.34
N ASN A 103 5.06 0.29 1.28
CA ASN A 103 4.43 1.52 1.74
C ASN A 103 4.59 1.73 3.26
N LEU A 104 4.44 0.67 4.06
CA LEU A 104 4.65 0.74 5.51
C LEU A 104 6.10 1.12 5.86
N VAL A 105 7.09 0.47 5.23
CA VAL A 105 8.50 0.81 5.41
C VAL A 105 8.80 2.23 4.96
N GLY A 106 8.25 2.65 3.81
CA GLY A 106 8.40 4.01 3.29
C GLY A 106 7.85 5.09 4.23
N VAL A 107 6.71 4.83 4.87
CA VAL A 107 6.14 5.73 5.90
C VAL A 107 7.09 5.84 7.10
N VAL A 108 7.55 4.72 7.65
CA VAL A 108 8.44 4.72 8.83
C VAL A 108 9.78 5.40 8.51
N ALA A 109 10.40 5.06 7.38
CA ALA A 109 11.67 5.66 6.95
C ALA A 109 11.52 7.15 6.63
N GLY A 110 10.46 7.55 5.92
CA GLY A 110 10.19 8.94 5.56
C GLY A 110 9.97 9.82 6.78
N VAL A 111 9.16 9.36 7.75
CA VAL A 111 8.96 10.05 9.03
C VAL A 111 10.26 10.13 9.83
N SER A 112 11.01 9.03 9.90
CA SER A 112 12.30 8.99 10.59
C SER A 112 13.30 10.01 10.02
N TYR A 113 13.33 10.14 8.70
CA TYR A 113 14.16 11.12 8.01
C TYR A 113 13.71 12.55 8.31
N ALA A 114 12.41 12.84 8.26
CA ALA A 114 11.91 14.20 8.47
C ALA A 114 12.05 14.70 9.91
N ILE A 115 11.94 13.80 10.89
CA ILE A 115 12.23 14.12 12.30
C ILE A 115 13.70 14.54 12.46
N ASN A 116 14.63 13.86 11.77
CA ASN A 116 16.06 14.15 11.87
C ASN A 116 16.55 15.31 10.99
N SER A 117 15.80 15.68 9.95
CA SER A 117 16.21 16.67 8.93
C SER A 117 15.60 18.06 9.09
N GLY A 118 14.79 18.29 10.14
CA GLY A 118 14.17 19.58 10.43
C GLY A 118 12.93 19.92 9.58
N TYR A 119 12.27 21.04 9.91
CA TYR A 119 10.91 21.36 9.47
C TYR A 119 10.71 21.45 7.94
N GLN A 120 11.74 21.84 7.19
CA GLN A 120 11.66 22.01 5.73
C GLN A 120 11.36 20.70 4.99
N SER A 121 11.68 19.55 5.58
CA SER A 121 11.45 18.22 4.99
C SER A 121 9.98 17.76 5.06
N TRP A 122 9.17 18.36 5.95
CA TRP A 122 7.79 17.95 6.20
C TRP A 122 6.83 18.31 5.07
N GLY A 123 7.04 19.45 4.40
CA GLY A 123 6.20 19.89 3.27
C GLY A 123 6.17 18.86 2.13
N PRO A 124 7.33 18.48 1.56
CA PRO A 124 7.40 17.44 0.53
C PRO A 124 6.97 16.05 1.04
N LEU A 125 7.20 15.75 2.32
CA LEU A 125 6.82 14.47 2.91
C LEU A 125 5.30 14.30 3.01
N PHE A 126 4.55 15.37 3.31
CA PHE A 126 3.10 15.30 3.48
C PHE A 126 2.38 14.67 2.29
N GLY A 127 2.70 15.11 1.06
CA GLY A 127 2.11 14.51 -0.14
C GLY A 127 2.45 13.03 -0.31
N LYS A 128 3.70 12.64 -0.01
CA LYS A 128 4.14 11.24 -0.07
C LYS A 128 3.41 10.37 0.95
N LEU A 129 3.26 10.87 2.18
CA LEU A 129 2.51 10.19 3.24
C LEU A 129 1.02 10.06 2.90
N PHE A 130 0.41 11.09 2.32
CA PHE A 130 -0.98 11.04 1.91
C PHE A 130 -1.25 9.88 0.94
N PHE A 131 -0.44 9.74 -0.11
CA PHE A 131 -0.59 8.64 -1.07
C PHE A 131 -0.24 7.28 -0.47
N ALA A 132 0.81 7.18 0.35
CA ALA A 132 1.17 5.93 0.99
C ALA A 132 0.06 5.45 1.95
N LEU A 133 -0.51 6.36 2.75
CA LEU A 133 -1.62 6.07 3.64
C LEU A 133 -2.89 5.72 2.85
N TRP A 134 -3.18 6.43 1.76
CA TRP A 134 -4.30 6.10 0.87
C TRP A 134 -4.25 4.64 0.41
N VAL A 135 -3.08 4.18 -0.04
CA VAL A 135 -2.85 2.77 -0.45
C VAL A 135 -3.03 1.81 0.72
N ILE A 136 -2.45 2.13 1.89
CA ILE A 136 -2.57 1.28 3.10
C ILE A 136 -4.03 1.15 3.55
N VAL A 137 -4.81 2.24 3.51
CA VAL A 137 -6.23 2.22 3.89
C VAL A 137 -7.05 1.38 2.88
N HIS A 138 -6.73 1.44 1.58
CA HIS A 138 -7.39 0.58 0.59
C HIS A 138 -7.06 -0.91 0.77
N LEU A 139 -5.81 -1.22 1.16
CA LEU A 139 -5.35 -2.58 1.44
C LEU A 139 -5.63 -3.04 2.89
N TYR A 140 -6.30 -2.24 3.72
CA TYR A 140 -6.60 -2.58 5.11
C TYR A 140 -7.44 -3.86 5.29
N PRO A 141 -8.54 -4.11 4.54
CA PRO A 141 -9.27 -5.38 4.65
C PRO A 141 -8.42 -6.58 4.24
N PHE A 142 -7.50 -6.40 3.28
CA PHE A 142 -6.52 -7.41 2.91
C PHE A 142 -5.55 -7.72 4.06
N LEU A 143 -5.01 -6.68 4.71
CA LEU A 143 -4.18 -6.82 5.91
C LEU A 143 -4.93 -7.53 7.04
N LYS A 144 -6.19 -7.18 7.29
CA LYS A 144 -7.04 -7.88 8.27
C LYS A 144 -7.19 -9.36 7.94
N GLY A 145 -7.43 -9.70 6.68
CA GLY A 145 -7.53 -11.10 6.23
C GLY A 145 -6.23 -11.87 6.46
N LEU A 146 -5.07 -11.26 6.19
CA LEU A 146 -3.77 -11.87 6.44
C LEU A 146 -3.52 -12.11 7.94
N LEU A 147 -3.84 -11.12 8.77
CA LEU A 147 -3.67 -11.21 10.23
C LEU A 147 -4.70 -12.14 10.89
N GLY A 148 -5.92 -12.25 10.36
CA GLY A 148 -6.96 -13.15 10.85
C GLY A 148 -6.62 -14.64 10.67
N ARG A 149 -5.89 -14.99 9.60
CA ARG A 149 -5.31 -16.33 9.46
C ARG A 149 -4.27 -16.60 10.55
N GLN A 150 -3.56 -15.56 10.96
CA GLN A 150 -2.59 -15.58 12.04
C GLN A 150 -3.29 -15.32 13.40
N ASN A 151 -4.38 -16.04 13.70
CA ASN A 151 -5.09 -16.05 15.01
C ASN A 151 -4.19 -16.38 16.23
N ARG A 152 -2.86 -16.47 16.02
CA ARG A 152 -1.83 -16.72 17.02
C ARG A 152 -0.87 -15.55 17.25
N THR A 153 -0.90 -14.46 16.47
CA THR A 153 -0.07 -13.28 16.78
C THR A 153 -0.86 -12.30 17.62
N PRO A 154 -0.53 -12.13 18.91
CA PRO A 154 -1.20 -11.16 19.77
C PRO A 154 -1.00 -9.74 19.20
N THR A 155 -2.06 -8.92 19.19
CA THR A 155 -1.97 -7.50 18.77
C THR A 155 -0.83 -6.77 19.48
N ILE A 156 -0.56 -7.13 20.74
CA ILE A 156 0.53 -6.57 21.52
C ILE A 156 1.91 -6.81 20.86
N VAL A 157 2.15 -7.98 20.26
CA VAL A 157 3.42 -8.29 19.57
C VAL A 157 3.58 -7.43 18.31
N ILE A 158 2.49 -7.19 17.57
CA ILE A 158 2.51 -6.31 16.39
C ILE A 158 2.86 -4.88 16.80
N VAL A 159 2.22 -4.37 17.86
CA VAL A 159 2.50 -3.02 18.38
C VAL A 159 3.97 -2.89 18.80
N TRP A 160 4.50 -3.84 19.56
CA TRP A 160 5.91 -3.83 19.95
C TRP A 160 6.86 -3.91 18.76
N SER A 161 6.53 -4.71 17.75
CA SER A 161 7.34 -4.83 16.53
C SER A 161 7.40 -3.51 15.76
N ILE A 162 6.27 -2.80 15.64
CA ILE A 162 6.21 -1.48 14.97
C ILE A 162 6.99 -0.43 15.78
N LEU A 163 6.83 -0.41 17.11
CA LEU A 163 7.57 0.51 17.98
C LEU A 163 9.08 0.29 17.87
N LEU A 164 9.52 -0.96 17.99
CA LEU A 164 10.92 -1.35 17.93
C LEU A 164 11.52 -1.03 16.55
N ALA A 165 10.82 -1.35 15.46
CA ALA A 165 11.23 -0.99 14.09
C ALA A 165 11.36 0.53 13.90
N SER A 166 10.45 1.31 14.49
CA SER A 166 10.50 2.78 14.44
C SER A 166 11.71 3.34 15.17
N ILE A 167 12.02 2.82 16.37
CA ILE A 167 13.21 3.20 17.14
C ILE A 167 14.48 2.86 16.37
N PHE A 168 14.58 1.64 15.82
CA PHE A 168 15.73 1.22 15.02
C PHE A 168 15.93 2.10 13.78
N SER A 169 14.85 2.44 13.07
CA SER A 169 14.88 3.34 11.92
C SER A 169 15.38 4.75 12.31
N LEU A 170 14.90 5.30 13.43
CA LEU A 170 15.36 6.60 13.94
C LEU A 170 16.84 6.59 14.32
N LEU A 171 17.27 5.56 15.04
CA LEU A 171 18.67 5.37 15.44
C LEU A 171 19.58 5.21 14.23
N TRP A 172 19.15 4.41 13.23
CA TRP A 172 19.88 4.22 11.99
C TRP A 172 20.14 5.56 11.30
N VAL A 173 19.10 6.33 11.01
CA VAL A 173 19.23 7.65 10.35
C VAL A 173 20.13 8.59 11.13
N ARG A 174 20.15 8.51 12.47
CA ARG A 174 20.99 9.38 13.30
C ARG A 174 22.46 9.02 13.28
N ILE A 175 22.76 7.72 13.21
CA ILE A 175 24.11 7.15 13.27
C ILE A 175 24.74 7.08 11.87
N ASP A 176 23.92 6.92 10.82
CA ASP A 176 24.35 6.71 9.43
C ASP A 176 25.37 7.78 8.99
N PRO A 177 26.66 7.39 8.80
CA PRO A 177 27.71 8.32 8.41
C PRO A 177 27.57 8.79 6.95
N PHE A 178 26.79 8.09 6.12
CA PHE A 178 26.61 8.39 4.70
C PHE A 178 25.57 9.48 4.44
N THR A 179 24.70 9.77 5.42
CA THR A 179 23.74 10.89 5.33
C THR A 179 24.30 12.22 5.82
N LYS A 180 25.45 12.22 6.51
CA LYS A 180 26.15 13.43 6.91
C LYS A 180 26.97 13.95 5.72
N THR A 181 26.39 14.83 4.91
CA THR A 181 27.16 15.77 4.10
C THR A 181 27.92 16.69 5.06
N THR A 182 29.06 16.21 5.52
CA THR A 182 30.06 17.03 6.18
C THR A 182 30.72 17.85 5.06
N PRO A 183 30.65 19.19 5.03
CA PRO A 183 31.61 19.95 4.26
C PRO A 183 32.92 19.93 5.07
N ALA A 184 33.57 18.78 5.11
CA ALA A 184 34.93 18.66 5.62
C ALA A 184 35.84 18.80 4.40
N ASN A 185 36.35 20.01 4.21
CA ASN A 185 37.59 20.33 3.49
C ASN A 185 38.07 19.29 2.44
N GLY A 186 37.72 19.54 1.18
CA GLY A 186 38.71 19.42 0.11
C GLY A 186 39.00 18.06 -0.52
N GLN A 187 38.18 17.02 -0.34
CA GLN A 187 38.30 15.82 -1.17
C GLN A 187 36.92 15.32 -1.60
N CYS A 188 36.51 15.71 -2.81
CA CYS A 188 35.38 15.10 -3.49
C CYS A 188 35.82 13.73 -4.03
N GLY A 189 34.97 12.71 -3.83
CA GLY A 189 35.13 11.39 -4.43
C GLY A 189 34.80 11.39 -5.92
N ILE A 190 34.67 10.19 -6.50
CA ILE A 190 34.67 9.92 -7.95
C ILE A 190 33.45 10.49 -8.72
N ASP A 191 32.50 11.13 -8.05
CA ASP A 191 31.36 11.81 -8.69
C ASP A 191 31.32 13.29 -8.30
N CYS A 192 32.35 14.01 -8.75
CA CYS A 192 32.22 15.38 -9.23
C CYS A 192 32.39 15.35 -10.77
#